data_AF-A0A9D8HY75-F1
#
_entry.id   AF-A0A9D8HY75-F1
#
_cell.length_a   1.000
_cell.length_b   1.000
_cell.length_c   1.000
_cell.angle_alpha   90.00
_cell.angle_beta   90.00
_cell.angle_gamma   90.00
#
_symmetry.space_group_name_H-M   'P 1'
#
loop_
_entity.id
_entity.type
_entity.pdbx_description
1 polymer ?
#
loop_
_entity_poly.entity_id
_entity_poly.type
_entity_poly.pdbx_seq_one_letter_code
_entity_poly.pdbx_strand_id
1 'polypeptide(L)'
;MACGLAGWVAGCATDGGGLSRVTSGGPSQPVEQLHLLLTSMAVDVDGRPGPDGFGVRLYASHRRAKEATPIESGTLELMMFDGRLAGGELEAATPLKTWRFAAQELKARAQKTEIGTSYRFILSWGAQRPTKGTITIVARYEPLRGRPVRSGPGTIPMSVP
;
A
#
# COMPACT_ATOMS: atom_id res chain seq x y z
N MET A 1 -6.75 -28.40 75.14
CA MET A 1 -6.05 -27.09 75.07
C MET A 1 -5.27 -27.09 73.76
N ALA A 2 -5.86 -26.56 72.71
CA ALA A 2 -5.29 -26.58 71.36
C ALA A 2 -4.68 -25.21 71.06
N CYS A 3 -3.40 -25.17 70.67
CA CYS A 3 -2.74 -23.96 70.23
C CYS A 3 -2.39 -24.15 68.75
N GLY A 4 -3.09 -23.41 67.89
CA GLY A 4 -2.97 -23.51 66.44
C GLY A 4 -1.68 -22.90 65.91
N LEU A 5 -1.11 -23.56 64.90
CA LEU A 5 0.01 -23.07 64.10
C LEU A 5 -0.49 -21.96 63.17
N ALA A 6 -0.07 -20.72 63.41
CA ALA A 6 -0.28 -19.60 62.51
C ALA A 6 0.73 -19.69 61.35
N GLY A 7 0.22 -19.87 60.13
CA GLY A 7 0.99 -19.88 58.90
C GLY A 7 1.48 -18.47 58.53
N TRP A 8 2.77 -18.38 58.19
CA TRP A 8 3.33 -17.21 57.53
C TRP A 8 3.20 -17.40 56.01
N VAL A 9 2.29 -16.66 55.39
CA VAL A 9 2.27 -16.48 53.94
C VAL A 9 3.14 -15.26 53.65
N ALA A 10 4.34 -15.49 53.11
CA ALA A 10 5.15 -14.42 52.54
C ALA A 10 4.49 -13.94 51.24
N GLY A 11 3.81 -12.82 51.29
CA GLY A 11 3.37 -12.09 50.11
C GLY A 11 4.53 -11.29 49.53
N CYS A 12 5.00 -11.65 48.33
CA CYS A 12 5.78 -10.74 47.50
C CYS A 12 4.82 -9.74 46.85
N ALA A 13 4.68 -8.57 47.45
CA ALA A 13 4.15 -7.39 46.77
C ALA A 13 5.28 -6.78 45.94
N THR A 14 5.29 -7.03 44.64
CA THR A 14 6.14 -6.30 43.70
C THR A 14 5.32 -5.14 43.17
N ASP A 15 5.54 -3.94 43.73
CA ASP A 15 5.13 -2.68 43.12
C ASP A 15 5.97 -2.46 41.85
N GLY A 16 5.55 -3.10 40.77
CA GLY A 16 6.08 -2.94 39.43
C GLY A 16 5.33 -1.83 38.72
N GLY A 17 5.94 -0.64 38.69
CA GLY A 17 5.36 0.58 38.18
C GLY A 17 4.67 0.47 36.83
N GLY A 18 3.58 1.22 36.73
CA GLY A 18 3.02 1.79 35.51
C GLY A 18 3.08 0.91 34.27
N LEU A 19 1.97 0.25 33.97
CA LEU A 19 1.60 -0.07 32.59
C LEU A 19 1.50 1.25 31.81
N SER A 20 2.65 1.80 31.39
CA SER A 20 2.73 2.64 30.21
C SER A 20 2.34 1.72 29.06
N ARG A 21 1.02 1.67 28.82
CA ARG A 21 0.44 1.32 27.55
C ARG A 21 1.21 2.14 26.52
N VAL A 22 2.18 1.51 25.85
CA VAL A 22 2.86 2.09 24.71
C VAL A 22 1.79 2.24 23.64
N THR A 23 1.06 3.35 23.69
CA THR A 23 0.39 3.88 22.53
C THR A 23 1.52 4.31 21.61
N SER A 24 1.95 3.41 20.73
CA SER A 24 2.69 3.73 19.52
C SER A 24 1.75 4.53 18.60
N GLY A 25 1.37 5.72 19.06
CA GLY A 25 0.51 6.70 18.40
C GLY A 25 1.27 8.01 18.22
N GLY A 26 2.55 7.91 17.89
CA GLY A 26 3.23 9.06 17.29
C GLY A 26 2.54 9.40 15.96
N PRO A 27 2.52 10.67 15.55
CA PRO A 27 1.91 11.06 14.28
C PRO A 27 2.53 10.22 13.16
N SER A 28 1.67 9.55 12.38
CA SER A 28 2.08 8.83 11.19
C SER A 28 2.85 9.80 10.29
N GLN A 29 4.09 9.47 9.97
CA GLN A 29 4.95 10.33 9.16
C GLN A 29 4.28 10.53 7.79
N PRO A 30 4.33 11.74 7.22
CA PRO A 30 3.68 12.00 5.94
C PRO A 30 4.31 11.12 4.85
N VAL A 31 3.47 10.54 4.01
CA VAL A 31 3.94 9.80 2.83
C VAL A 31 4.53 10.81 1.85
N GLU A 32 5.78 10.60 1.46
CA GLU A 32 6.52 11.46 0.53
C GLU A 32 7.01 10.71 -0.71
N GLN A 33 7.00 9.38 -0.66
CA GLN A 33 7.46 8.51 -1.73
C GLN A 33 6.51 7.33 -1.93
N LEU A 34 6.35 6.95 -3.19
CA LEU A 34 5.60 5.76 -3.60
C LEU A 34 6.48 4.90 -4.51
N HIS A 35 6.53 3.61 -4.21
CA HIS A 35 7.27 2.63 -4.99
C HIS A 35 6.32 1.56 -5.53
N LEU A 36 6.41 1.31 -6.83
CA LEU A 36 5.62 0.32 -7.55
C LEU A 36 6.46 -0.89 -7.90
N LEU A 37 5.94 -2.07 -7.60
CA LEU A 37 6.41 -3.35 -8.11
C LEU A 37 5.28 -3.95 -8.92
N LEU A 38 5.46 -3.98 -10.24
CA LEU A 38 4.47 -4.52 -11.19
C LEU A 38 4.80 -5.97 -11.52
N THR A 39 3.78 -6.73 -11.92
CA THR A 39 4.01 -7.99 -12.62
C THR A 39 4.68 -7.72 -13.97
N SER A 40 5.61 -8.58 -14.38
CA SER A 40 6.35 -8.43 -15.64
C SER A 40 5.48 -8.63 -16.89
N MET A 41 4.27 -9.16 -16.72
CA MET A 41 3.28 -9.41 -17.75
C MET A 41 1.88 -9.10 -17.26
N ALA A 42 1.00 -8.80 -18.19
CA ALA A 42 -0.43 -8.82 -17.95
C ALA A 42 -0.94 -10.25 -17.73
N VAL A 43 -2.07 -10.35 -17.03
CA VAL A 43 -2.66 -11.61 -16.59
C VAL A 43 -4.13 -11.68 -17.00
N ASP A 44 -4.64 -12.90 -17.04
CA ASP A 44 -6.07 -13.21 -17.08
C ASP A 44 -6.62 -13.24 -15.63
N VAL A 45 -7.61 -12.39 -15.38
CA VAL A 45 -8.29 -12.14 -14.11
C VAL A 45 -9.73 -12.66 -14.16
N ASP A 46 -10.39 -12.67 -15.33
CA ASP A 46 -11.78 -13.11 -15.51
C ASP A 46 -11.93 -14.58 -15.97
N GLY A 47 -10.81 -15.27 -16.19
CA GLY A 47 -10.73 -16.65 -16.65
C GLY A 47 -10.93 -16.81 -18.16
N ARG A 48 -10.93 -15.72 -18.94
CA ARG A 48 -11.08 -15.76 -20.40
C ARG A 48 -9.72 -15.58 -21.06
N PRO A 49 -9.45 -16.32 -22.17
CA PRO A 49 -8.21 -16.18 -22.89
C PRO A 49 -7.92 -14.74 -23.30
N GLY A 50 -6.76 -14.25 -22.86
CA GLY A 50 -6.25 -12.92 -23.16
C GLY A 50 -5.94 -12.14 -21.89
N PRO A 51 -4.99 -11.20 -21.95
CA PRO A 51 -4.75 -10.33 -20.81
C PRO A 51 -5.97 -9.44 -20.58
N ASP A 52 -6.41 -9.33 -19.33
CA ASP A 52 -7.49 -8.41 -18.91
C ASP A 52 -7.17 -7.65 -17.60
N GLY A 53 -6.00 -7.91 -17.01
CA GLY A 53 -5.51 -7.20 -15.84
C GLY A 53 -4.01 -7.32 -15.58
N PHE A 54 -3.58 -6.79 -14.43
CA PHE A 54 -2.20 -6.88 -13.97
C PHE A 54 -2.12 -6.87 -12.45
N GLY A 55 -1.00 -7.38 -11.92
CA GLY A 55 -0.71 -7.33 -10.49
C GLY A 55 0.20 -6.15 -10.15
N VAL A 56 -0.06 -5.53 -9.01
CA VAL A 56 0.80 -4.48 -8.48
C VAL A 56 0.95 -4.60 -6.97
N ARG A 57 2.17 -4.39 -6.50
CA ARG A 57 2.48 -4.16 -5.10
C ARG A 57 2.99 -2.74 -4.93
N LEU A 58 2.44 -2.04 -3.95
CA LEU A 58 2.79 -0.66 -3.63
C LEU A 58 3.36 -0.56 -2.23
N TYR A 59 4.44 0.22 -2.12
CA TYR A 59 5.03 0.66 -0.86
C TYR A 59 4.95 2.18 -0.78
N ALA A 60 4.54 2.68 0.38
CA ALA A 60 4.55 4.10 0.70
C ALA A 60 5.61 4.35 1.78
N SER A 61 6.35 5.44 1.69
CA SER A 61 7.35 5.78 2.68
C SER A 61 7.52 7.28 2.83
N HIS A 62 8.11 7.66 3.95
CA HIS A 62 8.67 8.99 4.19
C HIS A 62 10.17 8.96 3.85
N ARG A 63 10.76 10.07 3.37
CA ARG A 63 12.17 10.10 2.89
C ARG A 63 13.20 9.65 3.93
N ARG A 64 12.92 9.85 5.22
CA ARG A 64 13.80 9.46 6.35
C ARG A 64 13.40 8.15 7.02
N ALA A 65 12.32 7.51 6.57
CA ALA A 65 11.89 6.24 7.16
C ALA A 65 12.80 5.12 6.68
N LYS A 66 13.14 4.20 7.59
CA LYS A 66 13.91 2.99 7.26
C LYS A 66 13.06 1.89 6.62
N GLU A 67 11.74 2.00 6.76
CA GLU A 67 10.74 1.03 6.28
C GLU A 67 9.57 1.76 5.60
N ALA A 68 8.83 1.01 4.79
CA ALA A 68 7.55 1.45 4.25
C ALA A 68 6.50 1.62 5.36
N THR A 69 5.82 2.75 5.34
CA THR A 69 4.83 3.19 6.33
C THR A 69 3.41 2.96 5.81
N PRO A 70 2.46 2.61 6.70
CA PRO A 70 1.06 2.50 6.30
C PRO A 70 0.49 3.85 5.89
N ILE A 71 -0.37 3.85 4.87
CA ILE A 71 -1.24 4.95 4.48
C ILE A 71 -2.46 4.95 5.43
N GLU A 72 -2.55 5.94 6.30
CA GLU A 72 -3.59 6.03 7.32
C GLU A 72 -4.77 6.95 6.96
N SER A 73 -4.57 7.84 5.98
CA SER A 73 -5.58 8.80 5.52
C SER A 73 -5.41 9.10 4.03
N GLY A 74 -6.31 9.89 3.44
CA GLY A 74 -6.24 10.29 2.03
C GLY A 74 -6.75 9.22 1.05
N THR A 75 -6.37 9.39 -0.22
CA THR A 75 -6.77 8.51 -1.32
C THR A 75 -5.55 8.08 -2.11
N LEU A 76 -5.42 6.78 -2.34
CA LEU A 76 -4.46 6.22 -3.28
C LEU A 76 -5.15 5.98 -4.61
N GLU A 77 -4.52 6.42 -5.68
CA GLU A 77 -4.91 6.13 -7.05
C GLU A 77 -3.86 5.31 -7.75
N LEU A 78 -4.32 4.34 -8.54
CA LEU A 78 -3.51 3.64 -9.53
C LEU A 78 -4.06 4.05 -10.90
N MET A 79 -3.19 4.59 -11.74
CA MET A 79 -3.55 5.19 -13.03
C MET A 79 -2.87 4.38 -14.13
N MET A 80 -3.65 3.89 -15.07
CA MET A 80 -3.17 3.19 -16.27
C MET A 80 -3.28 4.11 -17.48
N PHE A 81 -2.22 4.15 -18.27
CA PHE A 81 -2.14 4.88 -19.53
C PHE A 81 -1.82 3.91 -20.67
N ASP A 82 -2.32 4.24 -21.86
CA ASP A 82 -2.11 3.43 -23.06
C ASP A 82 -0.80 3.81 -23.77
N GLY A 83 0.14 2.86 -23.82
CA GLY A 83 1.49 3.03 -24.34
C GLY A 83 2.56 3.18 -23.27
N ARG A 84 3.82 3.29 -23.74
CA ARG A 84 4.99 3.63 -22.93
C ARG A 84 5.13 5.15 -22.88
N LEU A 85 4.81 5.74 -21.74
CA LEU A 85 4.89 7.19 -21.52
C LEU A 85 5.95 7.51 -20.47
N ALA A 86 6.65 8.64 -20.63
CA ALA A 86 7.62 9.13 -19.65
C ALA A 86 7.69 10.66 -19.63
N GLY A 87 8.19 11.22 -18.53
CA GLY A 87 8.46 12.65 -18.40
C GLY A 87 7.24 13.52 -18.73
N GLY A 88 7.44 14.54 -19.57
CA GLY A 88 6.38 15.49 -19.94
C GLY A 88 5.20 14.87 -20.70
N GLU A 89 5.40 13.79 -21.46
CA GLU A 89 4.32 13.09 -22.16
C GLU A 89 3.31 12.50 -21.17
N LEU A 90 3.83 11.88 -20.10
CA LEU A 90 3.01 11.29 -19.06
C LEU A 90 2.21 12.35 -18.27
N GLU A 91 2.79 13.52 -18.05
CA GLU A 91 2.11 14.62 -17.35
C GLU A 91 1.00 15.26 -18.20
N ALA A 92 1.13 15.25 -19.53
CA ALA A 92 0.11 15.74 -20.45
C ALA A 92 -0.95 14.70 -20.81
N ALA A 93 -0.69 13.41 -20.56
CA ALA A 93 -1.59 12.32 -20.93
C ALA A 93 -2.79 12.20 -19.99
N THR A 94 -3.92 11.78 -20.54
CA THR A 94 -5.10 11.37 -19.77
C THR A 94 -5.02 9.87 -19.47
N PRO A 95 -5.23 9.43 -18.22
CA PRO A 95 -5.30 8.02 -17.89
C PRO A 95 -6.42 7.32 -18.66
N LEU A 96 -6.12 6.15 -19.22
CA LEU A 96 -7.13 5.26 -19.79
C LEU A 96 -8.07 4.72 -18.70
N LYS A 97 -7.53 4.46 -17.50
CA LYS A 97 -8.30 4.01 -16.34
C LYS A 97 -7.64 4.43 -15.03
N THR A 98 -8.46 4.76 -14.04
CA THR A 98 -8.02 5.08 -12.68
C THR A 98 -8.79 4.25 -11.67
N TRP A 99 -8.08 3.54 -10.80
CA TRP A 99 -8.65 2.90 -9.61
C TRP A 99 -8.35 3.78 -8.41
N ARG A 100 -9.35 4.08 -7.60
CA ARG A 100 -9.22 4.91 -6.39
C ARG A 100 -9.50 4.05 -5.15
N PHE A 101 -8.69 4.22 -4.12
CA PHE A 101 -8.79 3.51 -2.85
C PHE A 101 -8.68 4.50 -1.70
N ALA A 102 -9.70 4.53 -0.84
CA ALA A 102 -9.63 5.26 0.41
C ALA A 102 -8.72 4.53 1.41
N ALA A 103 -8.12 5.26 2.36
CA ALA A 103 -7.25 4.66 3.37
C ALA A 103 -7.90 3.51 4.16
N GLN A 104 -9.22 3.55 4.39
CA GLN A 104 -9.96 2.47 5.02
C GLN A 104 -9.92 1.18 4.20
N GLU A 105 -10.05 1.27 2.88
CA GLU A 105 -9.98 0.12 1.97
C GLU A 105 -8.55 -0.43 1.87
N LEU A 106 -7.55 0.45 1.97
CA LEU A 106 -6.14 0.06 1.98
C LEU A 106 -5.78 -0.79 3.20
N LYS A 107 -6.39 -0.53 4.38
CA LYS A 107 -6.14 -1.34 5.59
C LYS A 107 -6.43 -2.82 5.36
N ALA A 108 -7.50 -3.15 4.63
CA ALA A 108 -7.84 -4.53 4.30
C ALA A 108 -6.87 -5.19 3.30
N ARG A 109 -6.08 -4.39 2.59
CA ARG A 109 -5.10 -4.85 1.58
C ARG A 109 -3.66 -4.78 2.09
N ALA A 110 -3.47 -4.29 3.31
CA ALA A 110 -2.17 -4.11 3.92
C ALA A 110 -1.56 -5.48 4.27
N GLN A 111 -0.31 -5.68 3.87
CA GLN A 111 0.48 -6.83 4.26
C GLN A 111 1.78 -6.34 4.88
N LYS A 112 2.12 -6.83 6.09
CA LYS A 112 3.43 -6.57 6.69
C LYS A 112 4.47 -7.44 5.99
N THR A 113 5.58 -6.82 5.64
CA THR A 113 6.75 -7.44 5.00
C THR A 113 8.01 -7.00 5.75
N GLU A 114 9.16 -7.59 5.43
CA GLU A 114 10.46 -7.19 5.99
C GLU A 114 10.84 -5.74 5.65
N ILE A 115 10.30 -5.19 4.54
CA ILE A 115 10.57 -3.83 4.07
C ILE A 115 9.50 -2.84 4.61
N GLY A 116 8.58 -3.31 5.45
CA GLY A 116 7.49 -2.49 6.01
C GLY A 116 6.11 -2.88 5.46
N THR A 117 5.18 -1.93 5.47
CA THR A 117 3.80 -2.17 5.01
C THR A 117 3.70 -2.08 3.50
N SER A 118 3.12 -3.12 2.88
CA SER A 118 2.85 -3.18 1.44
C SER A 118 1.35 -3.29 1.17
N TYR A 119 0.93 -2.91 -0.03
CA TYR A 119 -0.44 -3.07 -0.52
C TYR A 119 -0.42 -3.87 -1.81
N ARG A 120 -1.17 -4.98 -1.85
CA ARG A 120 -1.27 -5.83 -3.05
C ARG A 120 -2.60 -5.61 -3.75
N PHE A 121 -2.54 -5.46 -5.08
CA PHE A 121 -3.69 -5.32 -5.94
C PHE A 121 -3.58 -6.25 -7.14
N ILE A 122 -4.72 -6.78 -7.56
CA ILE A 122 -4.94 -7.35 -8.89
C ILE A 122 -5.98 -6.45 -9.54
N LEU A 123 -5.62 -5.79 -10.64
CA LEU A 123 -6.42 -4.75 -11.26
C LEU A 123 -6.85 -5.22 -12.65
N SER A 124 -8.16 -5.33 -12.86
CA SER A 124 -8.75 -5.59 -14.18
C SER A 124 -9.12 -4.27 -14.86
N TRP A 125 -8.81 -4.13 -16.14
CA TRP A 125 -9.22 -2.98 -16.93
C TRP A 125 -10.64 -3.09 -17.48
N GLY A 126 -11.20 -4.30 -17.53
CA GLY A 126 -12.57 -4.55 -18.00
C GLY A 126 -12.78 -4.03 -19.43
N ALA A 127 -13.79 -3.17 -19.62
CA ALA A 127 -14.10 -2.58 -20.94
C ALA A 127 -13.05 -1.57 -21.45
N GLN A 128 -12.21 -1.01 -20.57
CA GLN A 128 -11.21 0.01 -20.93
C GLN A 128 -9.90 -0.65 -21.38
N ARG A 129 -9.97 -1.41 -22.48
CA ARG A 129 -8.83 -2.20 -22.97
C ARG A 129 -7.73 -1.31 -23.56
N PRO A 130 -6.45 -1.55 -23.21
CA PRO A 130 -5.33 -0.92 -23.89
C PRO A 130 -5.31 -1.28 -25.39
N THR A 131 -4.92 -0.33 -26.23
CA THR A 131 -4.82 -0.53 -27.68
C THR A 131 -3.38 -0.68 -28.15
N LYS A 132 -2.40 -0.28 -27.34
CA LYS A 132 -0.97 -0.38 -27.65
C LYS A 132 -0.34 -1.61 -26.99
N GLY A 133 0.78 -2.08 -27.56
CA GLY A 133 1.56 -3.22 -27.04
C GLY A 133 2.24 -2.99 -25.69
N THR A 134 2.00 -1.86 -25.02
CA THR A 134 2.53 -1.55 -23.69
C THR A 134 1.53 -0.68 -22.94
N ILE A 135 1.51 -0.79 -21.62
CA ILE A 135 0.83 0.15 -20.74
C ILE A 135 1.80 0.77 -19.75
N THR A 136 1.51 2.00 -19.32
CA THR A 136 2.23 2.70 -18.27
C THR A 136 1.35 2.84 -17.05
N ILE A 137 1.87 2.47 -15.88
CA ILE A 137 1.19 2.53 -14.59
C ILE A 137 1.88 3.55 -13.69
N VAL A 138 1.08 4.40 -13.05
CA VAL A 138 1.54 5.38 -12.06
C VAL A 138 0.66 5.27 -10.83
N ALA A 139 1.27 5.35 -9.65
CA ALA A 139 0.55 5.54 -8.41
C ALA A 139 0.55 7.01 -8.03
N ARG A 140 -0.58 7.50 -7.54
CA ARG A 140 -0.74 8.85 -7.01
C ARG A 140 -1.41 8.79 -5.66
N TYR A 141 -0.79 9.37 -4.65
CA TYR A 141 -1.37 9.51 -3.32
C TYR A 141 -1.79 10.97 -3.11
N GLU A 142 -3.08 11.17 -2.81
CA GLU A 142 -3.66 12.45 -2.43
C GLU A 142 -3.87 12.45 -0.91
N PRO A 143 -2.99 13.12 -0.13
CA PRO A 143 -3.22 13.26 1.29
C PRO A 143 -4.41 14.20 1.55
N LEU A 144 -5.05 14.07 2.72
CA LEU A 144 -6.11 15.02 3.14
C LEU A 144 -5.62 16.47 3.24
N ARG A 145 -4.31 16.65 3.48
CA ARG A 145 -3.63 17.94 3.52
C ARG A 145 -2.23 17.79 2.93
N GLY A 146 -1.81 18.78 2.14
CA GLY A 146 -0.49 18.79 1.52
C GLY A 146 -0.55 18.54 0.02
N ARG A 147 0.59 18.19 -0.56
CA ARG A 147 0.74 18.01 -2.01
C ARG A 147 0.58 16.53 -2.39
N PRO A 148 -0.04 16.22 -3.54
CA PRO A 148 -0.05 14.86 -4.06
C PRO A 148 1.36 14.33 -4.30
N VAL A 149 1.55 13.04 -4.05
CA VAL A 149 2.80 12.32 -4.28
C VAL A 149 2.58 11.34 -5.42
N ARG A 150 3.53 11.25 -6.36
CA ARG A 150 3.50 10.29 -7.47
C ARG A 150 4.66 9.31 -7.38
N SER A 151 4.43 8.08 -7.82
CA SER A 151 5.51 7.13 -8.07
C SER A 151 6.24 7.47 -9.38
N GLY A 152 7.40 6.86 -9.60
CA GLY A 152 7.91 6.70 -10.95
C GLY A 152 6.95 5.85 -11.82
N PRO A 153 6.97 6.01 -13.15
CA PRO A 153 6.19 5.16 -14.04
C PRO A 153 6.75 3.74 -14.06
N GLY A 154 5.86 2.75 -14.06
CA GLY A 154 6.21 1.38 -14.39
C GLY A 154 5.53 0.97 -15.71
N THR A 155 6.20 0.15 -16.52
CA THR A 155 5.67 -0.28 -17.83
C THR A 155 5.45 -1.79 -17.83
N ILE A 156 4.33 -2.21 -18.40
CA ILE A 156 4.02 -3.63 -18.62
C ILE A 156 3.89 -3.86 -20.13
N PRO A 157 4.66 -4.77 -20.74
CA PRO A 157 4.43 -5.18 -22.11
C PRO A 157 3.15 -6.00 -22.21
N MET A 158 2.43 -5.79 -23.31
CA MET A 158 1.15 -6.42 -23.61
C MET A 158 1.29 -7.24 -24.89
N SER A 159 0.79 -8.47 -24.87
CA SER A 159 0.48 -9.17 -26.11
C SER A 159 -0.82 -8.57 -26.64
N VAL A 160 -0.72 -7.55 -27.49
CA VAL A 160 -1.87 -7.07 -28.25
C VAL A 160 -2.22 -8.11 -29.33
N PRO A 161 -3.49 -8.51 -29.47
CA PRO A 161 -3.92 -9.36 -30.58
C PRO A 161 -3.72 -8.69 -31.94
#